data_AF-A0A179BNK6-F1
#
_entry.id   AF-A0A179BNK6-F1
#
_cell.length_a   1.000
_cell.length_b   1.000
_cell.length_c   1.000
_cell.angle_alpha   90.00
_cell.angle_beta   90.00
_cell.angle_gamma   90.00
#
_symmetry.space_group_name_H-M   'P 1'
#
loop_
_entity.id
_entity.type
_entity.pdbx_description
1 polymer ?
#
loop_
_entity_poly.entity_id
_entity_poly.type
_entity_poly.pdbx_seq_one_letter_code
_entity_poly.pdbx_strand_id
1 'polypeptide(L)'
;MSLYIPYTEDRKTAIIYWRDHEVKVFAVDVTAGPQKKPTYANTWYARARTQERAIECVKQQAFGMPRLARYQARLAGPQELGCVPAERTNNA
;
A
#
# COMPACT_ATOMS: atom_id res chain seq x y z
N MET A 1 -21.08 11.45 7.72
CA MET A 1 -19.96 11.46 8.70
C MET A 1 -18.81 10.62 8.14
N SER A 2 -17.71 11.25 7.72
CA SER A 2 -16.51 10.52 7.29
C SER A 2 -15.71 10.14 8.53
N LEU A 3 -15.76 8.87 8.92
CA LEU A 3 -14.95 8.34 10.03
C LEU A 3 -13.49 8.38 9.59
N TYR A 4 -12.70 9.27 10.21
CA TYR A 4 -11.25 9.27 10.12
C TYR A 4 -10.74 8.02 10.84
N ILE A 5 -10.54 6.94 10.08
CA ILE A 5 -9.92 5.72 10.57
C ILE A 5 -8.42 6.02 10.64
N PRO A 6 -7.80 6.09 11.83
CA PRO A 6 -6.38 6.34 11.95
C PRO A 6 -5.60 5.26 11.20
N TYR A 7 -4.56 5.67 10.48
CA TYR A 7 -3.66 4.85 9.64
C TYR A 7 -3.22 3.51 10.24
N THR A 8 -3.18 3.40 11.58
CA THR A 8 -2.84 2.18 12.31
C THR A 8 -3.91 1.09 12.28
N GLU A 9 -5.20 1.46 12.19
CA GLU A 9 -6.30 0.51 12.05
C GLU A 9 -6.37 -0.07 10.64
N ASP A 10 -6.09 0.75 9.62
CA ASP A 10 -6.01 0.31 8.22
C ASP A 10 -4.96 -0.80 8.04
N ARG A 11 -3.76 -0.64 8.63
CA ARG A 11 -2.70 -1.66 8.55
C ARG A 11 -3.10 -2.99 9.20
N LYS A 12 -3.82 -2.96 10.32
CA LYS A 12 -4.30 -4.19 10.99
C LYS A 12 -5.38 -4.87 10.16
N THR A 13 -6.34 -4.10 9.66
CA THR A 13 -7.39 -4.57 8.77
C THR A 13 -6.82 -5.16 7.49
N ALA A 14 -5.76 -4.57 6.93
CA ALA A 14 -5.05 -5.10 5.77
C ALA A 14 -4.45 -6.49 6.06
N ILE A 15 -3.81 -6.69 7.22
CA ILE A 15 -3.24 -8.00 7.60
C ILE A 15 -4.34 -9.07 7.71
N ILE A 16 -5.48 -8.72 8.31
CA ILE A 16 -6.62 -9.64 8.47
C ILE A 16 -7.22 -9.96 7.10
N TYR A 17 -7.51 -8.94 6.31
CA TYR A 17 -8.13 -9.07 4.99
C TYR A 17 -7.29 -9.94 4.04
N TRP A 18 -5.98 -9.68 3.99
CA TRP A 18 -5.07 -10.41 3.11
C TRP A 18 -4.55 -11.72 3.72
N ARG A 19 -5.00 -12.15 4.90
CA ARG A 19 -4.46 -13.33 5.59
C ARG A 19 -4.55 -14.60 4.73
N ASP A 20 -5.73 -14.87 4.20
CA ASP A 20 -6.06 -16.08 3.44
C ASP A 20 -5.80 -15.95 1.93
N HIS A 21 -5.28 -14.82 1.47
CA HIS A 21 -5.01 -14.57 0.06
C HIS A 21 -3.59 -15.00 -0.31
N GLU A 22 -3.43 -15.88 -1.30
CA GLU A 22 -2.09 -16.26 -1.79
C GLU A 22 -1.39 -15.07 -2.48
N VAL A 23 -2.14 -14.28 -3.25
CA VAL A 23 -1.66 -13.05 -3.91
C VAL A 23 -2.31 -11.85 -3.23
N LYS A 24 -1.47 -10.90 -2.81
CA LYS A 24 -1.86 -9.73 -2.01
C LYS A 24 -1.48 -8.45 -2.76
N VAL A 25 -2.18 -7.37 -2.47
CA VAL A 25 -1.77 -6.04 -2.93
C VAL A 25 -0.91 -5.38 -1.86
N PHE A 26 0.27 -4.94 -2.26
CA PHE A 26 1.20 -4.20 -1.43
C PHE A 26 1.27 -2.76 -1.89
N ALA A 27 1.20 -1.84 -0.93
CA ALA A 27 1.59 -0.45 -1.10
C ALA A 27 3.10 -0.35 -0.82
N VAL A 28 3.86 0.08 -1.80
CA VAL A 28 5.31 0.27 -1.74
C VAL A 28 5.59 1.77 -1.72
N ASP A 29 5.90 2.26 -0.54
CA ASP A 29 6.29 3.65 -0.32
C ASP A 29 7.75 3.84 -0.75
N VAL A 30 7.95 4.69 -1.75
CA VAL A 30 9.24 5.00 -2.36
C VAL A 30 9.59 6.43 -1.99
N THR A 31 10.58 6.59 -1.12
CA THR A 31 11.04 7.91 -0.68
C THR A 31 12.49 8.15 -1.05
N ALA A 32 12.85 9.36 -1.45
CA ALA A 32 14.24 9.74 -1.66
C ALA A 32 14.54 11.13 -1.13
N GLY A 33 15.81 11.37 -0.82
CA GLY A 33 16.28 12.60 -0.20
C GLY A 33 16.39 12.53 1.33
N PRO A 34 16.43 13.69 2.02
CA PRO A 34 16.64 13.77 3.46
C PRO A 34 15.57 13.03 4.25
N GLN A 35 15.92 12.38 5.36
CA GLN A 35 14.95 11.62 6.18
C GLN A 35 13.82 12.51 6.73
N LYS A 36 14.12 13.76 7.11
CA LYS A 36 13.13 14.67 7.72
C LYS A 36 12.19 15.32 6.70
N LYS A 37 12.62 15.48 5.45
CA LYS A 37 11.82 16.10 4.38
C LYS A 37 12.24 15.48 3.05
N PRO A 38 11.68 14.31 2.69
CA PRO A 38 12.04 13.65 1.45
C PRO A 38 11.64 14.54 0.28
N THR A 39 12.56 14.68 -0.67
CA THR A 39 12.35 15.44 -1.92
C THR A 39 11.45 14.67 -2.88
N TYR A 40 11.38 13.35 -2.71
CA TYR A 40 10.54 12.45 -3.48
C TYR A 40 9.81 11.52 -2.52
N ALA A 41 8.48 11.43 -2.63
CA ALA A 41 7.66 10.50 -1.87
C ALA A 41 6.48 10.08 -2.74
N ASN A 42 6.49 8.83 -3.19
CA ASN A 42 5.42 8.25 -3.99
C ASN A 42 5.10 6.84 -3.49
N THR A 43 3.82 6.47 -3.52
CA THR A 43 3.34 5.13 -3.18
C THR A 43 2.97 4.39 -4.46
N TRP A 44 3.57 3.22 -4.66
CA TRP A 44 3.30 2.35 -5.80
C TRP A 44 2.54 1.12 -5.32
N TYR A 45 1.58 0.64 -6.11
CA TYR A 45 0.84 -0.56 -5.78
C TYR A 45 1.33 -1.74 -6.63
N ALA A 46 1.67 -2.84 -5.98
CA ALA A 46 2.11 -4.05 -6.66
C ALA A 46 1.36 -5.28 -6.12
N ARG A 47 0.97 -6.17 -7.04
CA ARG A 47 0.41 -7.47 -6.69
C ARG A 47 1.53 -8.48 -6.58
N ALA A 48 1.68 -9.11 -5.41
CA ALA A 48 2.73 -10.08 -5.15
C ALA A 48 2.32 -11.08 -4.06
N ARG A 49 3.10 -12.14 -3.90
CA ARG A 49 2.93 -13.10 -2.78
C ARG A 49 3.63 -12.64 -1.51
N THR A 50 4.75 -11.91 -1.64
CA THR A 50 5.57 -11.42 -0.53
C THR A 50 5.90 -9.94 -0.68
N GLN A 51 6.25 -9.29 0.44
CA GLN A 51 6.68 -7.89 0.47
C GLN A 51 7.92 -7.65 -0.38
N GLU A 52 8.92 -8.53 -0.28
CA GLU A 52 10.16 -8.44 -1.05
C GLU A 52 9.88 -8.47 -2.54
N ARG A 53 9.00 -9.38 -2.98
CA ARG A 53 8.64 -9.52 -4.39
C ARG A 53 7.88 -8.31 -4.91
N ALA A 54 7.06 -7.66 -4.07
CA ALA A 54 6.42 -6.39 -4.41
C ALA A 54 7.45 -5.28 -4.63
N ILE A 55 8.46 -5.17 -3.77
CA ILE A 55 9.54 -4.18 -3.92
C ILE A 55 10.35 -4.46 -5.19
N GLU A 56 10.71 -5.71 -5.47
CA GLU A 56 11.40 -6.08 -6.70
C GLU A 56 10.61 -5.70 -7.95
N CYS A 57 9.30 -5.98 -7.95
CA CYS A 57 8.42 -5.62 -9.06
C CYS A 57 8.42 -4.10 -9.30
N VAL A 58 8.29 -3.31 -8.23
CA VAL A 58 8.34 -1.85 -8.30
C VAL A 58 9.70 -1.35 -8.79
N LYS A 59 10.81 -1.94 -8.33
CA LYS A 59 12.15 -1.60 -8.83
C LYS A 59 12.34 -1.88 -10.32
N GLN A 60 11.73 -2.96 -10.83
CA GLN A 60 11.84 -3.34 -12.25
C GLN A 60 10.95 -2.49 -13.16
N GLN A 61 9.75 -2.12 -12.69
CA GLN A 61 8.76 -1.43 -13.53
C GLN A 61 8.77 0.09 -13.42
N ALA A 62 9.25 0.64 -12.30
CA ALA A 62 9.19 2.08 -12.10
C ALA A 62 10.38 2.78 -12.78
N PHE A 63 10.05 3.56 -13.80
CA PHE A 63 11.00 4.39 -14.51
C PHE A 63 11.30 5.69 -13.74
N GLY A 64 12.53 6.18 -13.84
CA GLY A 64 12.94 7.47 -13.27
C GLY A 64 13.15 7.48 -11.75
N MET A 65 13.38 6.32 -11.13
CA MET A 65 13.61 6.25 -9.68
C MET A 65 14.91 6.93 -9.25
N PRO A 66 14.90 7.68 -8.13
CA PRO A 66 16.11 8.25 -7.56
C PRO A 66 17.11 7.16 -7.15
N ARG A 67 18.41 7.36 -7.41
CA ARG A 67 19.50 6.40 -7.08
C ARG A 67 19.57 5.97 -5.59
N LEU A 68 19.09 6.82 -4.68
CA LEU A 68 19.08 6.57 -3.22
C LEU A 68 17.65 6.45 -2.67
N ALA A 69 16.73 5.92 -3.47
CA ALA A 69 15.39 5.66 -3.02
C ALA A 69 15.36 4.56 -1.94
N ARG A 70 14.61 4.81 -0.88
CA ARG A 70 14.24 3.87 0.17
C ARG A 70 12.87 3.32 -0.18
N TYR A 71 12.72 2.00 -0.06
CA TYR A 71 11.50 1.27 -0.39
C TYR A 71 10.95 0.64 0.88
N GLN A 72 9.68 0.87 1.17
CA GLN A 72 8.99 0.24 2.29
C GLN A 72 7.69 -0.36 1.77
N ALA A 73 7.57 -1.69 1.84
CA ALA A 73 6.34 -2.37 1.49
C ALA A 73 5.46 -2.60 2.72
N ARG A 74 4.18 -2.27 2.59
CA ARG A 74 3.12 -2.64 3.53
C ARG A 74 1.95 -3.25 2.75
N LEU A 75 1.16 -4.09 3.42
CA LEU A 75 -0.11 -4.54 2.83
C LEU A 75 -1.01 -3.32 2.63
N ALA A 76 -1.59 -3.19 1.45
CA ALA A 76 -2.54 -2.12 1.16
C ALA A 76 -3.86 -2.41 1.89
N GLY A 77 -4.42 -1.42 2.56
CA GLY A 77 -5.76 -1.54 3.13
C GLY A 77 -6.81 -1.73 2.02
N PRO A 78 -7.84 -2.57 2.23
CA PRO A 78 -8.92 -2.70 1.25
C PRO A 78 -9.61 -1.37 0.97
N GLN A 79 -9.71 -0.48 1.96
CA GLN A 79 -10.26 0.86 1.78
C GLN A 79 -9.34 1.79 0.99
N GLU A 80 -8.01 1.67 1.15
CA GLU A 80 -7.03 2.37 0.31
C GLU A 80 -7.13 1.96 -1.17
N LEU A 81 -7.62 0.75 -1.44
CA LEU A 81 -7.89 0.24 -2.79
C LEU A 81 -9.29 0.60 -3.31
N GLY A 82 -10.07 1.36 -2.54
CA GLY A 82 -11.44 1.73 -2.88
C GLY A 82 -12.48 0.64 -2.65
N CYS A 83 -12.14 -0.45 -1.96
CA CYS A 83 -13.13 -1.45 -1.57
C CYS A 83 -14.06 -0.85 -0.50
N VAL A 84 -15.36 -0.92 -0.74
CA VAL A 84 -16.40 -0.57 0.24
C VAL A 84 -17.00 -1.86 0.82
N PRO A 85 -17.38 -1.89 2.11
CA PRO A 85 -18.12 -3.02 2.67
C PRO A 85 -19.40 -3.27 1.85
N ALA A 86 -19.66 -4.54 1.51
CA ALA A 86 -20.82 -4.93 0.70
C ALA A 86 -22.18 -4.59 1.37
N GLU A 87 -22.17 -4.32 2.68
CA GLU A 87 -23.34 -3.94 3.49
C GLU A 87 -23.89 -2.54 3.15
N ARG A 88 -23.24 -1.79 2.25
CA ARG A 88 -23.67 -0.44 1.82
C ARG A 88 -24.62 -0.42 0.63
N THR A 89 -25.25 -1.55 0.28
CA THR A 89 -26.29 -1.62 -0.75
C THR A 89 -27.64 -2.01 -0.17
N ASN A 90 -28.06 -1.37 0.93
CA ASN A 90 -29.49 -1.27 1.21
C ASN A 90 -30.05 -0.13 0.35
N ASN A 91 -30.60 -0.51 -0.81
CA ASN A 91 -31.67 0.26 -1.41
C ASN A 91 -32.80 0.38 -0.37
N ALA A 92 -33.03 1.60 0.09
CA ALA A 92 -34.28 2.04 0.70
C ALA A 92 -34.56 3.46 0.20
#